data_AF-A0A2H1W278-F1
#
_entry.id   AF-A0A2H1W278-F1
#
_cell.length_a   1.000
_cell.length_b   1.000
_cell.length_c   1.000
_cell.angle_alpha   90.00
_cell.angle_beta   90.00
_cell.angle_gamma   90.00
#
_symmetry.space_group_name_H-M   'P 1'
#
loop_
_entity.id
_entity.type
_entity.pdbx_description
1 polymer ?
#
loop_
_entity_poly.entity_id
_entity_poly.type
_entity_poly.pdbx_seq_one_letter_code
_entity_poly.pdbx_strand_id
1 'polypeptide(L)'
;MSLMEDLSFVPDLPSGPLDKYRKTASFDWKRLKLALEGDIELLKLKYKIWQTLEKDPLFAHNTVNPTVEEQKRITQLQLKKINEYKFHTKEMVNSSYSRRS
;
A
#
# COMPACT_ATOMS: atom_id res chain seq x y z
N MET A 1 -26.14 15.43 -2.57
CA MET A 1 -24.80 16.05 -2.61
C MET A 1 -23.78 14.92 -2.39
N SER A 2 -22.99 14.58 -3.41
CA SER A 2 -21.95 13.54 -3.28
C SER A 2 -20.98 13.96 -2.18
N LEU A 3 -20.88 13.20 -1.09
CA LEU A 3 -19.75 13.32 -0.19
C LEU A 3 -18.52 13.02 -1.04
N MET A 4 -17.70 14.04 -1.33
CA MET A 4 -16.37 13.81 -1.86
C MET A 4 -15.62 12.94 -0.85
N GLU A 5 -15.21 11.76 -1.28
CA GLU A 5 -14.36 10.88 -0.50
C GLU A 5 -13.04 11.60 -0.17
N ASP A 6 -12.65 11.57 1.11
CA ASP A 6 -11.40 12.20 1.55
C ASP A 6 -10.20 11.39 1.06
N LEU A 7 -9.50 11.94 0.06
CA LEU A 7 -8.31 11.38 -0.58
C LEU A 7 -7.02 12.08 -0.13
N SER A 8 -7.06 12.90 0.93
CA SER A 8 -5.90 13.66 1.43
C SER A 8 -4.73 12.78 1.87
N PHE A 9 -5.00 11.54 2.28
CA PHE A 9 -3.97 10.55 2.67
C PHE A 9 -3.15 10.01 1.49
N VAL A 10 -3.62 10.21 0.25
CA VAL A 10 -2.91 9.81 -0.96
C VAL A 10 -1.88 10.90 -1.32
N PRO A 11 -0.56 10.61 -1.28
CA PRO A 11 0.46 11.59 -1.62
C PRO A 11 0.38 11.97 -3.10
N ASP A 12 0.81 13.20 -3.40
CA ASP A 12 0.95 13.65 -4.77
C ASP A 12 2.11 12.95 -5.48
N LEU A 13 2.00 12.85 -6.80
CA LEU A 13 3.05 12.26 -7.62
C LEU A 13 4.31 13.14 -7.58
N PRO A 14 5.52 12.56 -7.54
CA PRO A 14 6.76 13.33 -7.46
C PRO A 14 6.97 14.15 -8.72
N SER A 15 7.37 15.42 -8.58
CA SER A 15 7.63 16.27 -9.75
C SER A 15 8.80 15.75 -10.59
N GLY A 16 8.73 15.91 -11.92
CA GLY A 16 9.77 15.45 -12.82
C GLY A 16 9.45 15.60 -14.30
N PRO A 17 10.28 15.01 -15.20
CA PRO A 17 10.14 15.16 -16.65
C PRO A 17 8.82 14.60 -17.22
N LEU A 18 8.12 13.78 -16.43
CA LEU A 18 6.83 13.21 -16.79
C LEU A 18 5.63 14.11 -16.42
N ASP A 19 5.84 15.21 -15.69
CA ASP A 19 4.76 16.09 -15.24
C ASP A 19 3.99 16.71 -16.41
N LYS A 20 4.69 17.03 -17.52
CA LYS A 20 4.05 17.55 -18.72
C LYS A 20 2.97 16.62 -19.27
N TYR A 21 3.16 15.30 -19.11
CA TYR A 21 2.18 14.29 -19.52
C TYR A 21 1.13 14.06 -18.45
N ARG A 22 1.49 14.07 -17.16
CA ARG A 22 0.49 13.91 -16.08
C ARG A 22 -0.55 15.02 -16.07
N LYS A 23 -0.15 16.25 -16.41
CA LYS A 23 -1.03 17.43 -16.51
C LYS A 23 -2.03 17.35 -17.67
N THR A 24 -1.84 16.47 -18.65
CA THR A 24 -2.81 16.31 -19.74
C THR A 24 -4.01 15.45 -19.36
N ALA A 25 -4.01 14.85 -18.17
CA ALA A 25 -5.14 14.07 -17.69
C ALA A 25 -6.37 14.96 -17.49
N SER A 26 -7.51 14.55 -18.05
CA SER A 26 -8.80 15.26 -17.90
C SER A 26 -9.56 14.87 -16.62
N PHE A 27 -8.97 14.05 -15.75
CA PHE A 27 -9.59 13.52 -14.55
C PHE A 27 -8.59 13.46 -13.38
N ASP A 28 -9.12 13.40 -12.16
CA ASP A 28 -8.32 13.22 -10.94
C ASP A 28 -7.87 11.76 -10.81
N TRP A 29 -6.56 11.54 -10.89
CA TRP A 29 -5.96 10.22 -10.79
C TRP A 29 -6.15 9.57 -9.42
N LYS A 30 -6.31 10.35 -8.33
CA LYS A 30 -6.57 9.81 -6.99
C LYS A 30 -7.96 9.16 -6.93
N ARG A 31 -8.95 9.77 -7.60
CA ARG A 31 -10.29 9.19 -7.75
C ARG A 31 -10.28 7.95 -8.62
N LEU A 32 -9.52 7.96 -9.71
CA LEU A 32 -9.34 6.73 -10.50
C LEU A 32 -8.76 5.61 -9.64
N LYS A 33 -7.75 5.91 -8.81
CA LYS A 33 -7.16 4.92 -7.90
C LYS A 33 -8.18 4.36 -6.91
N LEU A 34 -9.04 5.19 -6.34
CA LEU A 34 -10.13 4.73 -5.48
C LEU A 34 -11.16 3.90 -6.24
N ALA A 35 -11.55 4.31 -7.44
CA ALA A 35 -12.49 3.56 -8.27
C ALA A 35 -11.94 2.18 -8.66
N LEU A 36 -10.63 2.04 -8.88
CA LEU A 36 -9.97 0.75 -9.14
C LEU A 36 -9.90 -0.14 -7.90
N GLU A 37 -9.75 0.45 -6.71
CA GLU A 37 -9.71 -0.31 -5.45
C GLU A 37 -11.11 -0.75 -5.00
N GLY A 38 -12.12 0.10 -5.22
CA GLY A 38 -13.52 -0.15 -4.87
C GLY A 38 -13.89 0.13 -3.42
N ASP A 39 -12.91 0.34 -2.53
CA ASP A 39 -13.14 0.61 -1.10
C ASP A 39 -12.10 1.61 -0.54
N ILE A 40 -12.58 2.70 0.06
CA ILE A 40 -11.76 3.76 0.65
C ILE A 40 -10.99 3.29 1.89
N GLU A 41 -11.57 2.42 2.71
CA GLU A 41 -10.93 1.91 3.92
C GLU A 41 -9.82 0.91 3.58
N LEU A 42 -10.03 0.10 2.53
CA LEU A 42 -8.98 -0.73 1.97
C LEU A 42 -7.83 0.11 1.39
N LEU A 43 -8.15 1.20 0.70
CA LEU A 43 -7.14 2.11 0.16
C LEU A 43 -6.32 2.78 1.29
N LYS A 44 -6.98 3.27 2.34
CA LYS A 44 -6.31 3.83 3.53
C LYS A 44 -5.39 2.81 4.19
N LEU A 45 -5.86 1.56 4.34
CA LEU A 45 -5.04 0.51 4.90
C LEU A 45 -3.80 0.22 4.06
N LYS A 46 -3.93 0.15 2.73
CA LYS A 46 -2.77 -0.05 1.84
C LYS A 46 -1.72 1.02 2.03
N TYR A 47 -2.12 2.29 2.07
CA TYR A 47 -1.17 3.39 2.33
C TYR A 47 -0.54 3.32 3.71
N LYS A 48 -1.31 2.96 4.75
CA LYS A 48 -0.74 2.73 6.10
C LYS A 48 0.32 1.64 6.08
N ILE A 49 0.06 0.52 5.38
CA ILE A 49 1.03 -0.58 5.25
C ILE A 49 2.26 -0.09 4.50
N TRP A 50 2.10 0.50 3.31
CA TRP A 50 3.22 0.95 2.48
C TRP A 50 4.10 1.96 3.20
N GLN A 51 3.51 3.00 3.81
CA GLN A 51 4.26 4.01 4.56
C GLN A 51 4.97 3.44 5.80
N THR A 52 4.42 2.40 6.41
CA THR A 52 5.05 1.75 7.57
C THR A 52 6.24 0.91 7.11
N LEU A 53 6.07 0.10 6.05
CA LEU A 53 7.13 -0.77 5.54
C LEU A 53 8.24 0.01 4.83
N GLU A 54 7.91 1.08 4.11
CA GLU A 54 8.90 1.96 3.45
C GLU A 54 9.88 2.59 4.45
N LYS A 55 9.44 2.83 5.68
CA LYS A 55 10.28 3.39 6.75
C LYS A 55 11.10 2.35 7.51
N ASP A 56 10.82 1.07 7.32
CA ASP A 56 11.53 -0.01 8.01
C ASP A 56 12.66 -0.56 7.11
N PRO A 57 13.94 -0.40 7.50
CA PRO A 57 15.08 -0.90 6.74
C PRO A 57 15.04 -2.41 6.46
N LEU A 58 14.34 -3.19 7.28
CA LEU A 58 14.18 -4.64 7.08
C LEU A 58 13.40 -4.98 5.80
N PHE A 59 12.58 -4.05 5.31
CA PHE A 59 11.80 -4.20 4.07
C PHE A 59 12.41 -3.41 2.90
N ALA A 60 13.55 -2.74 3.12
CA ALA A 60 14.26 -2.06 2.05
C ALA A 60 14.75 -3.08 1.01
N HIS A 61 14.79 -2.64 -0.25
CA HIS A 61 15.26 -3.47 -1.34
C HIS A 61 16.78 -3.74 -1.19
N ASN A 62 17.17 -5.02 -1.24
CA ASN A 62 18.58 -5.41 -1.23
C ASN A 62 19.22 -5.08 -2.58
N THR A 63 20.30 -4.30 -2.59
CA THR A 63 21.04 -3.94 -3.80
C THR A 63 21.75 -5.13 -4.45
N VAL A 64 22.01 -6.18 -3.67
CA VAL A 64 22.62 -7.43 -4.10
C VAL A 64 21.72 -8.58 -3.67
N ASN A 65 21.59 -9.60 -4.52
CA ASN A 65 20.82 -10.80 -4.20
C ASN A 65 21.49 -11.55 -3.03
N PRO A 66 20.81 -11.69 -1.88
CA PRO A 66 21.36 -12.45 -0.76
C PRO A 66 21.39 -13.95 -1.07
N THR A 67 22.22 -14.70 -0.35
CA THR A 67 22.23 -16.16 -0.40
C THR A 67 20.90 -16.74 0.07
N VAL A 68 20.64 -18.02 -0.21
CA VAL A 68 19.40 -18.69 0.20
C VAL A 68 19.22 -18.67 1.73
N GLU A 69 20.31 -18.88 2.48
CA GLU A 69 20.31 -18.83 3.94
C GLU A 69 19.96 -17.43 4.46
N GLU A 70 20.52 -16.39 3.84
CA GLU A 70 20.25 -15.02 4.24
C GLU A 70 18.84 -14.58 3.83
N GLN A 71 18.34 -15.03 2.68
CA GLN A 71 16.93 -14.84 2.30
C GLN A 71 15.99 -15.46 3.35
N LYS A 72 16.25 -16.70 3.77
CA LYS A 72 15.46 -17.36 4.84
C LYS A 72 15.49 -16.56 6.14
N ARG A 73 16.68 -16.06 6.53
CA ARG A 73 16.85 -15.23 7.73
C ARG A 73 16.06 -13.92 7.65
N ILE A 74 16.18 -13.20 6.53
CA ILE A 74 15.46 -11.95 6.27
C ILE A 74 13.95 -12.19 6.29
N THR A 75 13.45 -13.22 5.60
CA THR A 75 12.02 -13.55 5.57
C THR A 75 11.49 -13.87 6.96
N GLN A 76 12.23 -14.61 7.79
CA GLN A 76 11.83 -14.89 9.17
C GLN A 76 11.70 -13.60 10.00
N LEU A 77 12.66 -12.68 9.86
CA LEU A 77 12.63 -11.39 10.53
C LEU A 77 11.44 -10.54 10.04
N GLN A 78 11.22 -10.48 8.73
CA GLN A 78 10.11 -9.75 8.13
C GLN A 78 8.76 -10.28 8.61
N LEU A 79 8.57 -11.59 8.67
CA LEU A 79 7.35 -12.21 9.18
C LEU A 79 7.09 -11.82 10.64
N LYS A 80 8.13 -11.92 11.49
CA LYS A 80 8.02 -11.48 12.90
C LYS A 80 7.60 -10.01 12.97
N LYS A 81 8.19 -9.15 12.15
CA LYS A 81 7.92 -7.73 12.13
C LYS A 81 6.50 -7.38 11.64
N ILE A 82 6.02 -8.05 10.60
CA ILE A 82 4.63 -7.93 10.13
C ILE A 82 3.64 -8.26 11.25
N ASN A 83 3.90 -9.34 12.01
CA ASN A 83 3.07 -9.75 13.13
C ASN A 83 3.09 -8.72 14.29
N GLU A 84 4.21 -8.05 14.52
CA GLU A 84 4.33 -6.96 15.49
C GLU A 84 3.50 -5.73 15.07
N TYR A 85 3.48 -5.39 13.78
CA TYR A 85 2.74 -4.23 13.27
C TYR A 85 1.22 -4.34 13.35
N LYS A 86 0.68 -5.57 13.38
CA LYS A 86 -0.76 -5.85 13.53
C LYS A 86 -1.62 -4.99 12.60
N PHE A 87 -1.31 -5.01 11.30
CA PHE A 87 -2.01 -4.20 10.30
C PHE A 87 -3.52 -4.51 10.20
N HIS A 88 -3.94 -5.72 10.60
CA HIS A 88 -5.33 -6.15 10.54
C HIS A 88 -6.15 -5.59 11.70
N THR A 89 -7.33 -5.03 11.40
CA THR A 89 -8.40 -4.84 12.39
C THR A 89 -9.12 -6.16 12.63
N LYS A 90 -9.74 -6.34 13.81
CA LYS A 90 -10.51 -7.57 14.14
C LYS A 90 -11.61 -7.85 13.12
N GLU A 91 -12.17 -6.80 12.51
CA GLU A 91 -13.24 -6.89 11.50
C GLU A 91 -12.74 -7.49 10.18
N MET A 92 -11.51 -7.18 9.74
CA MET A 92 -10.91 -7.73 8.52
C MET A 92 -10.52 -9.20 8.63
N VAL A 93 -10.17 -9.66 9.84
CA VAL A 93 -9.91 -11.08 10.11
C VAL A 93 -11.23 -11.87 10.05
N ASN A 94 -12.34 -11.22 10.42
CA ASN A 94 -13.67 -11.81 10.44
C ASN A 94 -14.38 -11.76 9.08
N SER A 95 -13.96 -10.90 8.15
CA SER A 95 -14.33 -10.99 6.74
C SER A 95 -13.54 -12.14 6.09
N SER A 96 -13.80 -13.37 6.54
CA SER A 96 -13.45 -14.57 5.77
C SER A 96 -14.00 -14.37 4.37
N TYR A 97 -13.11 -14.46 3.38
CA TYR A 97 -13.43 -14.49 1.96
C TYR A 97 -14.82 -15.08 1.74
N SER A 98 -15.83 -14.22 1.50
CA SER A 98 -17.08 -14.71 0.95
C SER A 98 -16.66 -15.44 -0.31
N ARG A 99 -16.81 -16.78 -0.30
CA ARG A 99 -16.59 -17.62 -1.47
C ARG A 99 -17.26 -16.88 -2.62
N ARG A 100 -16.48 -16.41 -3.59
CA ARG A 100 -17.02 -15.97 -4.87
C ARG A 100 -17.66 -17.22 -5.47
N SER A 101 -18.97 -17.36 -5.24
CA SER A 101 -19.85 -18.32 -5.88
C SER A 101 -20.09 -17.90 -7.31
#